data_AF-A0A9R0I0R9-F1
#
_entry.id   AF-A0A9R0I0R9-F1
#
_cell.length_a   1.000
_cell.length_b   1.000
_cell.length_c   1.000
_cell.angle_alpha   90.00
_cell.angle_beta   90.00
_cell.angle_gamma   90.00
#
_symmetry.space_group_name_H-M   'P 1'
#
loop_
_entity.id
_entity.type
_entity.pdbx_description
1 polymer ?
#
loop_
_entity_poly.entity_id
_entity_poly.type
_entity_poly.pdbx_seq_one_letter_code
_entity_poly.pdbx_strand_id
1 'polypeptide(L)'
;MKSWTRNLLTRCVAIAPSLLVSIIGGSAGAGKLIIIASMILSFELPFALIPLLKFSSSSTKMGPHKNSIVIIVISWILGLCIIGINIYYLSTAFVGWLISNNLPKVGNVFIGIVVFPMMAIYVLSVIYLMVRKDRVVTYIDPSNVAPKEDTEDNPHP
;
A
#
# COMPACT_ATOMS: atom_id res chain seq x y z
N MET A 1 -21.04 -10.55 18.22
CA MET A 1 -21.90 -10.08 17.10
C MET A 1 -21.96 -11.18 16.04
N LYS A 2 -23.15 -11.60 15.59
CA LYS A 2 -23.30 -12.60 14.52
C LYS A 2 -22.65 -12.08 13.23
N SER A 3 -21.89 -12.93 12.52
CA SER A 3 -21.12 -12.57 11.31
C SER A 3 -21.96 -11.86 10.25
N TRP A 4 -23.22 -12.26 10.09
CA TRP A 4 -24.18 -11.66 9.15
C TRP A 4 -24.46 -10.17 9.43
N THR A 5 -24.60 -9.78 10.70
CA THR A 5 -24.87 -8.38 11.09
C THR A 5 -23.69 -7.48 10.75
N ARG A 6 -22.46 -7.97 10.92
CA ARG A 6 -21.25 -7.22 10.55
C ARG A 6 -21.18 -6.99 9.04
N ASN A 7 -21.48 -8.00 8.23
CA ASN A 7 -21.50 -7.89 6.77
C ASN A 7 -22.62 -6.96 6.28
N LEU A 8 -23.81 -7.02 6.88
CA LEU A 8 -24.89 -6.10 6.54
C LEU A 8 -24.49 -4.64 6.85
N LEU A 9 -23.91 -4.41 8.03
CA LEU A 9 -23.48 -3.09 8.46
C LEU A 9 -22.41 -2.49 7.54
N THR A 10 -21.36 -3.25 7.20
CA THR A 10 -20.28 -2.76 6.33
C THR A 10 -20.79 -2.45 4.92
N ARG A 11 -21.71 -3.24 4.38
CA ARG A 11 -22.34 -2.98 3.08
C ARG A 11 -23.23 -1.75 3.10
N CYS A 12 -24.05 -1.57 4.15
CA CYS A 12 -24.88 -0.38 4.31
C CYS A 12 -24.02 0.88 4.39
N VAL A 13 -22.94 0.86 5.17
CA VAL A 13 -22.02 2.00 5.31
C VAL A 13 -21.30 2.31 4.00
N ALA A 14 -20.90 1.30 3.23
CA ALA A 14 -20.22 1.50 1.94
C ALA A 14 -21.16 2.05 0.85
N ILE A 15 -22.41 1.59 0.80
CA ILE A 15 -23.38 1.97 -0.24
C ILE A 15 -24.03 3.33 0.07
N ALA A 16 -24.26 3.65 1.35
CA ALA A 16 -24.93 4.88 1.79
C ALA A 16 -24.37 6.18 1.16
N PRO A 17 -23.06 6.46 1.16
CA PRO A 17 -22.54 7.71 0.57
C PRO A 17 -22.75 7.75 -0.94
N SER A 18 -22.64 6.62 -1.63
CA SER A 18 -22.90 6.53 -3.08
C SER A 18 -24.37 6.80 -3.40
N LEU A 19 -25.27 6.22 -2.63
CA LEU A 19 -26.69 6.43 -2.78
C LEU A 19 -27.09 7.90 -2.53
N LEU A 20 -26.56 8.51 -1.46
CA LEU A 20 -26.82 9.92 -1.12
C LEU A 20 -26.40 10.86 -2.26
N VAL A 21 -25.17 10.69 -2.75
CA VAL A 21 -24.64 11.53 -3.84
C VAL A 21 -25.38 11.30 -5.15
N SER A 22 -25.81 10.06 -5.42
CA SER A 22 -26.61 9.73 -6.61
C SER A 22 -28.00 10.38 -6.58
N ILE A 23 -28.67 10.41 -5.42
CA ILE A 23 -29.98 11.04 -5.28
C ILE A 23 -29.89 12.56 -5.45
N ILE A 24 -28.86 13.20 -4.90
CA ILE A 24 -28.72 14.67 -4.93
C ILE A 24 -28.12 15.14 -6.27
N GLY A 25 -27.07 14.48 -6.74
CA GLY A 25 -26.26 14.90 -7.89
C GLY A 25 -26.53 14.11 -9.18
N GLY A 26 -27.47 13.16 -9.16
CA GLY A 26 -27.79 12.30 -10.30
C GLY A 26 -26.61 11.41 -10.74
N SER A 27 -26.68 10.97 -12.00
CA SER A 27 -25.64 10.12 -12.62
C SER A 27 -24.26 10.79 -12.67
N ALA A 28 -24.23 12.11 -12.89
CA ALA A 28 -22.98 12.89 -12.90
C ALA A 28 -22.33 12.96 -11.51
N GLY A 29 -23.12 13.13 -10.44
CA GLY A 29 -22.63 13.10 -9.06
C GLY A 29 -22.07 11.74 -8.67
N ALA A 30 -22.78 10.67 -9.01
CA ALA A 30 -22.33 9.29 -8.77
C ALA A 30 -20.98 9.01 -9.49
N GLY A 31 -20.85 9.44 -10.75
CA GLY A 31 -19.59 9.32 -11.49
C GLY A 31 -18.41 10.04 -10.82
N LYS A 32 -18.63 11.28 -10.35
CA LYS A 32 -17.61 12.03 -9.60
C LYS A 32 -17.20 11.32 -8.31
N LEU A 33 -18.15 10.75 -7.59
CA LEU A 33 -17.85 10.02 -6.36
C LEU A 33 -16.99 8.78 -6.63
N ILE A 34 -17.25 8.04 -7.71
CA ILE A 34 -16.43 6.87 -8.10
C ILE A 34 -14.98 7.29 -8.38
N ILE A 35 -14.78 8.43 -9.04
CA ILE A 35 -13.44 8.96 -9.31
C ILE A 35 -12.75 9.31 -7.97
N ILE A 36 -13.44 10.00 -7.07
CA ILE A 36 -12.89 10.36 -5.74
C ILE A 36 -12.54 9.09 -4.94
N ALA A 37 -13.41 8.08 -4.91
CA ALA A 37 -13.14 6.82 -4.24
C ALA A 37 -11.89 6.12 -4.78
N SER A 38 -11.71 6.15 -6.10
CA SER A 38 -10.52 5.59 -6.76
C SER A 38 -9.24 6.37 -6.42
N MET A 39 -9.33 7.69 -6.23
CA MET A 39 -8.20 8.50 -5.75
C MET A 39 -7.82 8.13 -4.32
N ILE A 40 -8.81 7.99 -3.42
CA ILE A 40 -8.57 7.62 -2.02
C ILE A 40 -7.91 6.24 -1.95
N LEU A 41 -8.44 5.25 -2.66
CA LEU A 41 -7.88 3.90 -2.70
C LEU A 41 -6.44 3.88 -3.23
N SER A 42 -6.14 4.77 -4.19
CA SER A 42 -4.79 4.92 -4.72
C SER A 42 -3.81 5.43 -3.66
N PHE A 43 -4.23 6.32 -2.75
CA PHE A 43 -3.37 6.71 -1.63
C PHE A 43 -3.06 5.53 -0.71
N GLU A 44 -4.00 4.61 -0.49
CA GLU A 44 -3.83 3.48 0.44
C GLU A 44 -2.94 2.36 -0.14
N LEU A 45 -3.01 2.12 -1.45
CA LEU A 45 -2.38 0.97 -2.10
C LEU A 45 -0.87 0.85 -1.85
N PRO A 46 -0.04 1.88 -2.08
CA PRO A 46 1.40 1.76 -1.85
C PRO A 46 1.77 1.49 -0.39
N PHE A 47 1.04 2.07 0.56
CA PHE A 47 1.30 1.86 1.98
C PHE A 47 0.96 0.45 2.46
N ALA A 48 -0.01 -0.21 1.85
CA ALA A 48 -0.30 -1.61 2.12
C ALA A 48 0.66 -2.56 1.38
N LEU A 49 0.98 -2.26 0.12
CA LEU A 49 1.75 -3.13 -0.76
C LEU A 49 3.23 -3.20 -0.37
N ILE A 50 3.87 -2.08 -0.03
CA ILE A 50 5.30 -2.04 0.28
C ILE A 50 5.65 -2.92 1.50
N PRO A 51 4.97 -2.82 2.65
CA PRO A 51 5.22 -3.73 3.78
C PRO A 51 4.95 -5.19 3.43
N LEU A 52 3.89 -5.47 2.68
CA LEU A 52 3.56 -6.84 2.27
C LEU A 52 4.66 -7.46 1.40
N LEU A 53 5.19 -6.70 0.42
CA LEU A 53 6.30 -7.14 -0.44
C LEU A 53 7.57 -7.37 0.38
N LYS A 54 7.85 -6.51 1.36
CA LYS A 54 8.98 -6.66 2.26
C LYS A 54 8.86 -7.88 3.17
N PHE A 55 7.66 -8.15 3.69
CA PHE A 55 7.39 -9.36 4.47
C PHE A 55 7.47 -10.62 3.61
N SER A 56 6.91 -10.61 2.41
CA SER A 56 6.93 -11.73 1.46
C SER A 56 8.35 -12.03 0.94
N SER A 57 9.17 -10.99 0.77
CA SER A 57 10.57 -11.08 0.34
C SER A 57 11.53 -11.53 1.44
N SER A 58 11.08 -11.68 2.69
CA SER A 58 11.93 -11.95 3.84
C SER A 58 12.19 -13.45 4.02
N SER A 59 13.36 -13.91 3.59
CA SER A 59 13.91 -15.27 3.90
C SER A 59 14.02 -15.56 5.40
N THR A 60 13.91 -14.51 6.21
CA THR A 60 14.11 -14.47 7.65
C THR A 60 12.82 -14.79 8.43
N LYS A 61 11.65 -14.77 7.78
CA LYS A 61 10.36 -15.16 8.38
C LYS A 61 9.87 -16.56 7.96
N MET A 62 10.39 -17.11 6.86
CA MET A 62 9.81 -18.28 6.18
C MET A 62 10.59 -19.60 6.39
N GLY A 63 11.76 -19.55 7.06
CA GLY A 63 12.52 -20.75 7.42
C GLY A 63 12.94 -21.61 6.22
N PRO A 64 12.91 -22.95 6.31
CA PRO A 64 13.42 -23.85 5.26
C PRO A 64 12.52 -24.01 4.03
N HIS A 65 11.26 -23.54 4.05
CA HIS A 65 10.35 -23.55 2.88
C HIS A 65 10.46 -22.26 2.06
N LYS A 66 11.68 -21.81 1.77
CA LYS A 66 11.90 -20.53 1.10
C LYS A 66 11.23 -20.52 -0.27
N ASN A 67 10.39 -19.51 -0.48
CA ASN A 67 9.97 -19.14 -1.82
C ASN A 67 11.21 -18.83 -2.68
N SER A 68 11.26 -19.31 -3.92
CA SER A 68 12.43 -19.15 -4.78
C SER A 68 12.75 -17.65 -4.97
N ILE A 69 14.04 -17.31 -5.01
CA ILE A 69 14.52 -15.94 -5.27
C ILE A 69 13.87 -15.33 -6.52
N VAL A 70 13.51 -16.19 -7.49
CA VAL A 70 12.78 -15.84 -8.71
C VAL A 70 11.42 -15.21 -8.39
N ILE A 71 10.66 -15.79 -7.48
CA ILE A 71 9.31 -15.32 -7.14
C ILE A 71 9.38 -14.02 -6.36
N ILE A 72 10.42 -13.84 -5.53
CA ILE A 72 10.70 -12.58 -4.84
C ILE A 72 10.98 -11.46 -5.85
N VAL A 73 11.87 -11.69 -6.82
CA VAL A 73 12.21 -10.69 -7.85
C VAL A 73 10.99 -10.35 -8.70
N ILE A 74 10.22 -11.35 -9.15
CA ILE A 74 8.99 -11.13 -9.92
C ILE A 74 7.97 -10.31 -9.11
N SER A 75 7.77 -10.63 -7.83
CA SER A 75 6.83 -9.91 -6.96
C SER A 75 7.25 -8.46 -6.77
N TRP A 76 8.55 -8.20 -6.62
CA TRP A 76 9.08 -6.83 -6.55
C TRP A 76 8.86 -6.08 -7.85
N ILE A 77 9.16 -6.67 -9.02
CA ILE A 77 8.94 -6.03 -10.33
C ILE A 77 7.47 -5.67 -10.52
N LEU A 78 6.55 -6.61 -10.25
CA LEU A 78 5.11 -6.38 -10.34
C LEU A 78 4.66 -5.30 -9.36
N GLY A 79 5.14 -5.36 -8.11
CA GLY A 79 4.81 -4.39 -7.09
C GLY A 79 5.23 -2.97 -7.45
N LEU A 80 6.44 -2.83 -8.00
CA LEU A 80 7.00 -1.57 -8.49
C LEU A 80 6.17 -1.01 -9.65
N CYS A 81 5.78 -1.88 -10.57
CA CYS A 81 4.92 -1.53 -11.70
C CYS A 81 3.55 -1.02 -11.21
N ILE A 82 2.91 -1.72 -10.27
CA ILE A 82 1.61 -1.34 -9.69
C ILE A 82 1.72 0.02 -8.99
N ILE A 83 2.75 0.24 -8.18
CA ILE A 83 2.98 1.53 -7.49
C ILE A 83 3.17 2.65 -8.51
N GLY A 84 3.97 2.43 -9.55
CA GLY A 84 4.20 3.42 -10.62
C GLY A 84 2.91 3.81 -11.35
N ILE A 85 2.12 2.81 -11.77
CA ILE A 85 0.81 3.04 -12.41
C ILE A 85 -0.14 3.77 -11.46
N ASN A 86 -0.12 3.43 -10.16
CA ASN A 86 -0.98 4.05 -9.17
C ASN A 86 -0.66 5.53 -8.95
N ILE A 87 0.63 5.89 -8.84
CA ILE A 87 1.08 7.28 -8.75
C ILE A 87 0.68 8.06 -10.00
N TYR A 88 0.83 7.46 -11.18
CA TYR A 88 0.41 8.07 -12.45
C TYR A 88 -1.11 8.31 -12.49
N TYR A 89 -1.91 7.29 -12.16
CA TYR A 89 -3.37 7.39 -12.08
C TYR A 89 -3.80 8.49 -11.11
N LEU A 90 -3.22 8.51 -9.91
CA LEU A 90 -3.55 9.49 -8.89
C LEU A 90 -3.21 10.92 -9.35
N SER A 91 -2.02 11.11 -9.92
CA SER A 91 -1.57 12.43 -10.39
C SER A 91 -2.46 12.95 -11.52
N THR A 92 -2.76 12.10 -12.49
CA THR A 92 -3.61 12.46 -13.64
C THR A 92 -5.06 12.70 -13.24
N ALA A 93 -5.64 11.83 -12.40
CA ALA A 93 -7.00 11.97 -11.91
C ALA A 93 -7.14 13.25 -11.06
N PHE A 94 -6.15 13.55 -10.20
CA PHE A 94 -6.14 14.77 -9.40
C PHE A 94 -6.07 16.04 -10.26
N VAL A 95 -5.18 16.09 -11.25
CA VAL A 95 -5.08 17.22 -12.18
C VAL A 95 -6.36 17.37 -13.00
N GLY A 96 -6.92 16.27 -13.50
CA GLY A 96 -8.20 16.27 -14.22
C GLY A 96 -9.35 16.79 -13.38
N TRP A 97 -9.42 16.40 -12.10
CA TRP A 97 -10.38 16.94 -11.14
C TRP A 97 -10.16 18.43 -10.94
N LEU A 98 -8.92 18.88 -10.70
CA LEU A 98 -8.60 20.30 -10.49
C LEU A 98 -9.05 21.20 -11.66
N ILE A 99 -8.93 20.71 -12.90
CA ILE A 99 -9.29 21.47 -14.12
C ILE A 99 -10.80 21.42 -14.40
N SER A 100 -11.47 20.29 -14.12
CA SER A 100 -12.89 20.09 -14.43
C SER A 100 -13.86 20.74 -13.43
N ASN A 101 -13.37 21.17 -12.25
CA ASN A 101 -14.22 21.79 -11.24
C ASN A 101 -14.67 23.20 -11.61
N ASN A 102 -15.97 23.47 -11.45
CA ASN A 102 -16.62 24.76 -11.75
C ASN A 102 -16.38 25.84 -10.66
N LEU A 103 -15.33 25.68 -9.83
CA LEU A 103 -14.99 26.66 -8.80
C LEU A 103 -14.41 27.93 -9.41
N PRO A 104 -14.47 29.09 -8.71
CA PRO A 104 -13.77 30.29 -9.14
C PRO A 104 -12.29 29.98 -9.37
N LYS A 105 -11.70 30.49 -10.46
CA LYS A 105 -10.29 30.21 -10.83
C LYS A 105 -9.32 30.44 -9.67
N VAL A 106 -9.61 31.43 -8.84
CA VAL A 106 -8.87 31.76 -7.61
C VAL A 106 -8.86 30.58 -6.63
N GLY A 107 -10.01 29.94 -6.40
CA GLY A 107 -10.13 28.76 -5.54
C GLY A 107 -9.28 27.59 -6.06
N ASN A 108 -9.37 27.28 -7.35
CA ASN A 108 -8.58 26.19 -7.93
C ASN A 108 -7.06 26.42 -7.79
N VAL A 109 -6.60 27.68 -7.89
CA VAL A 109 -5.19 28.05 -7.68
C VAL A 109 -4.79 27.85 -6.22
N PHE A 110 -5.62 28.23 -5.25
CA PHE A 110 -5.34 27.98 -3.83
C PHE A 110 -5.28 26.48 -3.50
N ILE A 111 -6.25 25.69 -3.98
CA ILE A 111 -6.23 24.23 -3.83
C ILE A 111 -4.96 23.66 -4.48
N GLY A 112 -4.60 24.11 -5.68
CA GLY A 112 -3.40 23.68 -6.39
C GLY A 112 -2.12 23.96 -5.59
N ILE A 113 -1.97 25.18 -5.07
CA ILE A 113 -0.80 25.59 -4.25
C ILE A 113 -0.64 24.70 -3.01
N VAL A 114 -1.74 24.23 -2.41
CA VAL A 114 -1.69 23.37 -1.22
C VAL A 114 -1.47 21.90 -1.58
N VAL A 115 -2.19 21.40 -2.58
CA VAL A 115 -2.17 19.95 -2.86
C VAL A 115 -0.96 19.54 -3.70
N PHE A 116 -0.40 20.41 -4.53
CA PHE A 116 0.81 20.08 -5.30
C PHE A 116 2.02 19.75 -4.41
N PRO A 117 2.38 20.54 -3.37
CA PRO A 117 3.44 20.16 -2.44
C PRO A 117 3.05 18.95 -1.59
N MET A 118 1.78 18.79 -1.21
CA MET A 118 1.30 17.60 -0.51
C MET A 118 1.48 16.33 -1.36
N MET A 119 1.20 16.40 -2.66
CA MET A 119 1.40 15.32 -3.62
C MET A 119 2.89 15.01 -3.78
N ALA A 120 3.74 16.04 -3.87
CA ALA A 120 5.19 15.85 -3.91
C ALA A 120 5.70 15.14 -2.65
N ILE A 121 5.21 15.53 -1.46
CA ILE A 121 5.54 14.85 -0.19
C ILE A 121 5.06 13.39 -0.22
N TYR A 122 3.86 13.12 -0.74
CA TYR A 122 3.35 11.75 -0.90
C TYR A 122 4.25 10.91 -1.81
N VAL A 123 4.57 11.41 -3.01
CA VAL A 123 5.45 10.71 -3.96
C VAL A 123 6.83 10.49 -3.36
N LEU A 124 7.41 11.49 -2.70
CA LEU A 124 8.69 11.36 -1.98
C LEU A 124 8.59 10.32 -0.85
N SER A 125 7.48 10.26 -0.13
CA SER A 125 7.26 9.26 0.94
C SER A 125 7.17 7.85 0.36
N VAL A 126 6.50 7.65 -0.78
CA VAL A 126 6.44 6.36 -1.46
C VAL A 126 7.82 5.95 -1.99
N ILE A 127 8.55 6.86 -2.62
CA ILE A 127 9.92 6.62 -3.07
C ILE A 127 10.83 6.30 -1.87
N TYR A 128 10.72 7.06 -0.77
CA TYR A 128 11.49 6.83 0.44
C TYR A 128 11.19 5.45 1.03
N LEU A 129 9.92 5.06 1.17
CA LEU A 129 9.54 3.73 1.67
C LEU A 129 10.03 2.60 0.77
N MET A 130 10.08 2.85 -0.53
CA MET A 130 10.56 1.89 -1.51
C MET A 130 12.09 1.72 -1.47
N VAL A 131 12.85 2.81 -1.36
CA VAL A 131 14.31 2.79 -1.28
C VAL A 131 14.80 2.37 0.11
N ARG A 132 13.97 2.55 1.16
CA ARG A 132 14.30 2.14 2.53
C ARG A 132 14.46 0.64 2.63
N LYS A 133 15.72 0.20 2.58
CA LYS A 133 16.15 -1.19 2.74
C LYS A 133 15.78 -1.70 4.14
N ASP A 134 14.99 -2.76 4.24
CA ASP A 134 14.73 -3.40 5.54
C ASP A 134 15.97 -4.16 5.98
N ARG A 135 16.58 -3.66 7.05
CA ARG A 135 17.81 -4.16 7.67
C ARG A 135 17.53 -4.95 8.96
N VAL A 136 16.36 -5.58 9.11
CA VAL A 136 16.02 -6.29 10.36
C VAL A 136 15.96 -7.79 10.11
N VAL A 137 16.99 -8.48 10.60
CA VAL A 137 17.11 -9.94 10.60
C VAL A 137 16.40 -10.48 11.86
N THR A 138 15.20 -11.05 11.68
CA THR A 138 14.37 -11.73 12.69
C THR A 138 14.63 -13.26 12.80
N TYR A 139 15.47 -13.87 11.96
CA TYR A 139 15.78 -15.30 12.02
C TYR A 139 16.99 -15.48 12.91
N ILE A 140 16.74 -16.00 14.10
CA ILE A 140 17.78 -16.50 14.99
C ILE A 140 17.81 -18.01 14.76
N ASP A 141 18.91 -18.50 14.24
CA ASP A 141 19.13 -19.93 14.05
C ASP A 141 19.12 -20.61 15.43
N PRO A 142 18.26 -21.61 15.69
CA PRO A 142 18.25 -22.33 16.97
C PRO A 142 19.59 -23.04 17.27
N SER A 143 20.46 -23.26 16.27
CA SER A 143 21.81 -23.80 16.47
C SER A 143 22.78 -22.86 17.19
N ASN A 144 22.48 -21.56 17.28
CA ASN A 144 23.30 -20.58 18.03
C ASN A 144 22.86 -20.43 19.50
N VAL A 145 21.79 -21.11 19.94
CA VAL A 145 21.26 -21.05 21.31
C VAL A 145 21.58 -22.33 22.10
N ALA A 146 21.91 -23.43 21.43
CA ALA A 146 22.46 -24.59 22.12
C ALA A 146 23.86 -24.24 22.67
N PRO A 147 24.17 -24.53 23.94
CA PRO A 147 25.55 -24.50 24.40
C PRO A 147 26.35 -25.39 23.43
N LYS A 148 27.47 -24.89 22.93
CA LYS A 148 28.43 -25.78 22.26
C LYS A 148 28.78 -26.82 23.30
N GLU A 149 28.28 -28.03 23.15
CA GLU A 149 28.74 -29.17 23.94
C GLU A 149 30.24 -29.28 23.68
N ASP A 150 30.97 -28.94 24.74
CA ASP A 150 32.40 -28.88 24.82
C ASP A 150 32.97 -30.18 24.27
N THR A 151 33.91 -30.03 23.35
CA THR A 151 34.68 -31.14 22.80
C THR A 151 35.56 -31.67 23.92
N GLU A 152 35.14 -32.72 24.63
CA GLU A 152 36.05 -33.54 25.43
C GLU A 152 36.61 -34.66 24.54
N ASP A 153 37.76 -34.31 23.98
CA ASP A 153 38.92 -35.17 23.71
C ASP A 153 38.82 -36.59 24.29
N ASN A 154 38.82 -37.59 23.41
CA ASN A 154 39.38 -38.89 23.78
C ASN A 154 40.18 -39.45 22.59
N PRO A 155 41.52 -39.35 22.61
CA PRO A 155 42.36 -40.15 21.75
C PRO A 155 42.48 -41.55 22.35
N HIS A 156 43.00 -42.47 21.54
CA HIS A 156 43.47 -43.82 21.89
C HIS A 156 42.47 -44.97 21.63
N PRO A 157 42.98 -46.18 21.36
CA PRO A 157 44.14 -46.53 20.53
C PRO A 157 43.83 -47.62 19.47
#